data_AF-A0A318DX25-F1
#
_entry.id   AF-A0A318DX25-F1
#
_cell.length_a   1.000
_cell.length_b   1.000
_cell.length_c   1.000
_cell.angle_alpha   90.00
_cell.angle_beta   90.00
_cell.angle_gamma   90.00
#
_symmetry.space_group_name_H-M   'P 1'
#
loop_
_entity.id
_entity.type
_entity.pdbx_description
1 polymer ?
#
loop_
_entity_poly.entity_id
_entity_poly.type
_entity_poly.pdbx_seq_one_letter_code
_entity_poly.pdbx_strand_id
1 'polypeptide(L)' 'MEMNFTLVDEFGQPIEVFCEVFERGESVYWRAWLYGFATLLETLDGHAPDDTVIAGQIQAEIMLRGIRAHADPQGH' A
#
# COMPACT_ATOMS: atom_id res chain seq x y z
N MET A 1 15.43 2.39 -2.29
CA MET A 1 14.74 3.51 -2.96
C MET A 1 13.45 3.79 -2.20
N GLU A 2 13.02 5.04 -2.14
CA GLU A 2 11.74 5.42 -1.52
C GLU A 2 10.75 5.88 -2.61
N MET A 3 9.50 5.42 -2.51
CA MET A 3 8.42 5.74 -3.43
C MET A 3 7.20 6.21 -2.64
N ASN A 4 6.68 7.38 -3.02
CA ASN A 4 5.47 7.94 -2.43
C ASN A 4 4.43 8.13 -3.51
N PHE A 5 3.25 7.59 -3.32
CA PHE A 5 2.14 7.69 -4.26
C PHE A 5 0.80 7.53 -3.55
N THR A 6 -0.29 7.78 -4.28
CA THR A 6 -1.66 7.66 -3.77
C THR A 6 -2.37 6.55 -4.53
N LEU A 7 -3.00 5.65 -3.77
CA LEU A 7 -3.90 4.62 -4.28
C LEU A 7 -5.32 4.91 -3.80
N VAL A 8 -6.27 4.06 -4.16
CA VAL A 8 -7.66 4.20 -3.71
C VAL A 8 -8.17 2.93 -3.06
N ASP A 9 -9.10 3.07 -2.11
CA ASP A 9 -9.89 1.95 -1.60
C ASP A 9 -11.06 1.59 -2.54
N GLU A 10 -11.88 0.62 -2.13
CA GLU A 10 -13.06 0.16 -2.89
C GLU A 10 -14.11 1.24 -3.15
N PHE A 11 -14.12 2.32 -2.36
CA PHE A 11 -15.03 3.47 -2.49
C PHE A 11 -14.39 4.65 -3.22
N GLY A 12 -13.19 4.46 -3.78
CA GLY A 12 -12.45 5.52 -4.46
C GLY A 12 -11.83 6.55 -3.50
N GLN A 13 -11.78 6.26 -2.19
CA GLN A 13 -11.16 7.18 -1.24
C GLN A 13 -9.63 7.04 -1.28
N PRO A 14 -8.90 8.16 -1.18
CA PRO A 14 -7.45 8.16 -1.31
C PRO A 14 -6.77 7.48 -0.10
N ILE A 15 -5.80 6.62 -0.40
CA ILE A 15 -4.85 6.05 0.56
C ILE A 15 -3.46 6.53 0.16
N GLU A 16 -2.79 7.25 1.06
CA GLU A 16 -1.40 7.65 0.88
C GLU A 16 -0.49 6.46 1.16
N VAL A 17 0.48 6.22 0.27
CA VAL A 17 1.40 5.09 0.37
C VAL A 17 2.82 5.62 0.45
N PHE A 18 3.47 5.37 1.58
CA PHE A 18 4.92 5.48 1.72
C PHE A 18 5.51 4.08 1.52
N CYS A 19 6.41 3.91 0.57
CA CYS A 19 6.97 2.60 0.22
C CYS A 19 8.49 2.63 0.17
N GLU A 20 9.13 1.76 0.94
CA GLU A 20 10.55 1.48 0.85
C GLU A 20 10.79 0.26 -0.04
N VAL A 21 11.78 0.37 -0.92
CA VAL A 21 12.14 -0.64 -1.91
C VAL A 21 13.61 -1.03 -1.74
N PHE A 22 13.86 -2.32 -1.65
CA PHE A 22 15.16 -2.95 -1.42
C PHE A 22 15.48 -3.94 -2.53
N GLU A 23 16.57 -3.73 -3.25
CA GLU A 23 17.03 -4.68 -4.28
C GLU A 23 17.87 -5.78 -3.63
N ARG A 24 17.57 -7.05 -3.97
CA ARG A 24 18.35 -8.20 -3.53
C ARG A 24 18.49 -9.21 -4.65
N GLY A 25 19.60 -9.12 -5.39
CA GLY A 25 19.86 -9.96 -6.56
C GLY A 25 18.94 -9.57 -7.72
N GLU A 26 18.23 -10.56 -8.29
CA GLU A 26 17.27 -10.36 -9.39
C GLU A 26 15.84 -10.06 -8.90
N SER A 27 15.66 -9.73 -7.61
CA SER A 27 14.34 -9.48 -7.04
C SER A 27 14.30 -8.17 -6.27
N VAL A 28 13.17 -7.50 -6.38
CA VAL A 28 12.88 -6.24 -5.70
C VAL A 28 11.94 -6.53 -4.54
N TYR A 29 12.39 -6.30 -3.32
CA TYR A 29 11.58 -6.41 -2.11
C TYR A 29 11.03 -5.04 -1.76
N TRP A 30 9.85 -4.99 -1.17
CA TRP A 30 9.23 -3.74 -0.79
C TRP A 30 8.48 -3.85 0.53
N ARG A 31 8.38 -2.71 1.22
CA ARG A 31 7.56 -2.52 2.41
C ARG A 31 6.81 -1.21 2.27
N ALA A 32 5.49 -1.26 2.40
CA ALA A 32 4.60 -0.13 2.25
C ALA A 32 3.83 0.14 3.55
N TRP A 33 3.70 1.41 3.89
CA TRP A 33 2.86 1.91 4.97
C TRP A 33 1.70 2.66 4.33
N LEU A 34 0.49 2.20 4.63
CA LEU A 34 -0.74 2.73 4.07
C LEU A 34 -1.37 3.69 5.07
N TYR A 35 -1.57 4.93 4.66
CA TYR A 35 -2.14 5.98 5.47
C TYR A 35 -3.48 6.44 4.89
N GLY A 36 -4.49 6.53 5.76
CA GLY A 36 -5.74 7.23 5.47
C GLY A 36 -5.58 8.71 5.82
N PHE A 37 -6.61 9.28 6.45
CA PHE A 37 -6.59 10.67 6.95
C PHE A 37 -5.58 10.84 8.10
N ALA A 38 -4.29 10.95 7.75
CA ALA A 38 -3.14 11.03 8.66
C ALA A 38 -3.04 9.90 9.70
N THR A 39 -3.67 8.75 9.43
CA THR A 39 -3.70 7.58 10.32
C THR A 39 -3.13 6.39 9.59
N LEU A 40 -2.18 5.68 10.22
CA LEU A 40 -1.65 4.43 9.70
C LEU A 40 -2.76 3.37 9.73
N LEU A 41 -3.10 2.83 8.57
CA LEU A 41 -4.12 1.81 8.38
C LEU A 41 -3.51 0.42 8.48
N GLU A 42 -2.46 0.18 7.69
CA GLU A 42 -1.80 -1.13 7.62
C GLU A 42 -0.35 -0.98 7.13
N THR A 43 0.47 -2.00 7.38
CA THR A 43 1.79 -2.18 6.78
C THR A 43 1.78 -3.44 5.95
N LEU A 44 2.21 -3.34 4.70
CA LEU A 44 2.33 -4.43 3.75
C LEU A 44 3.79 -4.64 3.38
N ASP A 45 4.15 -5.87 3.05
CA ASP A 45 5.45 -6.20 2.48
C ASP A 45 5.31 -7.28 1.41
N GLY A 46 6.26 -7.31 0.49
CA GLY A 46 6.23 -8.22 -0.63
C GLY A 46 7.49 -8.18 -1.47
N HIS A 47 7.40 -8.83 -2.63
CA HIS A 47 8.46 -8.82 -3.63
C HIS A 47 7.87 -8.78 -5.04
N ALA A 48 8.64 -8.20 -5.94
CA ALA A 48 8.32 -7.99 -7.34
C ALA A 48 9.54 -8.28 -8.23
N PRO A 49 9.31 -8.65 -9.50
CA PRO A 49 10.40 -8.79 -10.48
C PRO A 49 11.09 -7.45 -10.77
N ASP A 50 10.36 -6.34 -10.69
CA ASP A 50 10.85 -4.98 -10.88
C ASP A 50 9.99 -3.98 -10.06
N ASP A 51 10.46 -2.74 -9.94
CA ASP A 51 9.80 -1.70 -9.14
C ASP A 51 8.52 -1.14 -9.77
N THR A 52 8.34 -1.27 -11.08
CA THR A 52 7.22 -0.67 -11.81
C THR A 52 5.88 -1.33 -11.51
N VAL A 53 5.90 -2.58 -11.04
CA VAL A 53 4.67 -3.33 -10.70
C VAL A 53 4.26 -3.20 -9.23
N ILE A 54 5.09 -2.60 -8.37
CA ILE A 54 4.86 -2.51 -6.92
C ILE A 54 3.54 -1.80 -6.60
N ALA A 55 3.26 -0.67 -7.24
CA ALA A 55 2.02 0.08 -7.03
C ALA A 55 0.78 -0.76 -7.37
N GLY A 56 0.85 -1.56 -8.44
CA GLY A 56 -0.22 -2.49 -8.83
C GLY A 56 -0.42 -3.62 -7.82
N GLN A 57 0.66 -4.19 -7.30
CA GLN A 57 0.58 -5.22 -6.24
C GLN A 57 -0.06 -4.66 -4.97
N ILE A 58 0.37 -3.47 -4.52
CA ILE A 58 -0.19 -2.83 -3.32
C ILE A 58 -1.68 -2.48 -3.53
N GLN A 59 -2.06 -1.99 -4.72
CA GLN A 59 -3.47 -1.73 -5.05
C GLN A 59 -4.32 -2.99 -4.99
N ALA A 60 -3.79 -4.13 -5.45
CA ALA A 60 -4.48 -5.41 -5.34
C ALA A 60 -4.66 -5.84 -3.88
N GLU A 61 -3.63 -5.71 -3.03
CA GLU A 61 -3.72 -6.04 -1.61
C GLU A 61 -4.73 -5.16 -0.87
N ILE A 62 -4.77 -3.85 -1.15
CA ILE A 62 -5.78 -2.92 -0.59
C ILE A 62 -7.20 -3.44 -0.88
N MET A 63 -7.46 -3.84 -2.12
CA MET A 63 -8.77 -4.32 -2.56
C MET A 63 -9.10 -5.69 -1.97
N LEU A 64 -8.14 -6.62 -1.98
CA LEU A 64 -8.33 -7.99 -1.49
C LEU A 64 -8.56 -8.04 0.02
N ARG A 65 -7.90 -7.16 0.78
CA ARG A 65 -8.01 -7.10 2.24
C ARG A 65 -9.11 -6.16 2.73
N GLY A 66 -9.72 -5.37 1.84
CA GLY A 66 -10.75 -4.39 2.20
C GLY A 66 -10.21 -3.26 3.07
N ILE A 67 -8.99 -2.79 2.78
CA ILE A 67 -8.36 -1.67 3.51
C ILE A 67 -9.06 -0.38 3.06
N ARG A 68 -9.56 0.39 4.03
CA ARG A 68 -10.36 1.60 3.78
C ARG A 68 -9.67 2.85 4.32
N ALA A 69 -9.75 3.94 3.56
CA ALA A 69 -9.13 5.23 3.95
C ALA A 69 -9.72 5.78 5.25
N HIS A 70 -10.99 5.48 5.50
CA HIS A 70 -11.67 5.73 6.76
C HIS A 70 -11.88 4.41 7.48
N ALA A 71 -11.18 4.19 8.60
CA ALA A 71 -11.68 3.27 9.62
C ALA A 71 -12.94 3.92 10.19
N ASP A 72 -14.13 3.41 9.85
CA ASP A 72 -15.35 3.84 10.52
C ASP A 72 -15.18 3.59 12.03
N PRO A 73 -15.27 4.60 12.90
CA PRO A 73 -15.10 4.42 14.34
C PRO A 73 -16.28 3.70 15.02
N GLN A 74 -17.29 3.23 14.28
CA GLN A 74 -18.47 2.57 14.83
C GLN A 74 -18.65 1.16 14.29
N GLY A 75 -17.87 0.24 14.87
CA GLY A 75 -18.32 -1.15 14.99
C GLY A 75 -19.58 -1.20 15.86
N HIS A 76 -20.67 -1.74 15.30
CA HIS A 76 -21.86 -2.15 16.03
C HIS A 76 -21.56 -3.29 17.02
#